data_AF-A0A9C9L6L1-F1
#
_entry.id   AF-A0A9C9L6L1-F1
#
_cell.length_a   1.000
_cell.length_b   1.000
_cell.length_c   1.000
_cell.angle_alpha   90.00
_cell.angle_beta   90.00
_cell.angle_gamma   90.00
#
_symmetry.space_group_name_H-M   'P 1'
#
loop_
_entity.id
_entity.type
_entity.pdbx_description
1 polymer ?
#
loop_
_entity_poly.entity_id
_entity_poly.type
_entity_poly.pdbx_seq_one_letter_code
_entity_poly.pdbx_strand_id
1 'polypeptide(L)' 'ECPAEAIFPEDDLPEDQAAFLALNDELAQKWPVITQQKDPPPDADEWLGKEDKLKLLER' A
#
# COMPACT_ATOMS: atom_id res chain seq x y z
N GLU A 1 1.29 -12.41 4.42
CA GLU A 1 2.38 -11.57 4.97
C GLU A 1 2.95 -10.63 3.92
N CYS A 2 3.17 -9.36 4.31
CA CYS A 2 3.71 -8.31 3.44
C CYS A 2 5.23 -8.17 3.67
N PRO A 3 6.08 -8.47 2.66
CA PRO A 3 7.54 -8.30 2.81
C PRO A 3 7.98 -6.84 3.00
N ALA A 4 7.14 -5.88 2.60
CA ALA A 4 7.42 -4.45 2.73
C ALA A 4 6.98 -3.86 4.09
N GLU A 5 6.44 -4.69 4.99
CA GLU A 5 5.95 -4.25 6.31
C GLU A 5 4.97 -3.06 6.22
N ALA A 6 4.20 -2.99 5.14
CA ALA A 6 3.35 -1.83 4.80
C ALA A 6 1.87 -2.01 5.21
N ILE A 7 1.56 -3.02 6.01
CA ILE A 7 0.20 -3.30 6.50
C ILE A 7 0.19 -3.06 8.00
N PHE A 8 -0.63 -2.11 8.45
CA PHE A 8 -0.75 -1.72 9.85
C PHE A 8 -2.21 -1.91 10.31
N PRO A 9 -2.42 -2.35 11.57
CA PRO A 9 -3.66 -2.07 12.29
C PRO A 9 -3.89 -0.55 12.33
N GLU A 10 -5.15 -0.12 12.26
CA GLU A 10 -5.50 1.32 12.30
C GLU A 10 -4.98 2.01 13.57
N ASP A 11 -5.06 1.32 14.72
CA ASP A 11 -4.59 1.83 16.01
C ASP A 11 -3.05 1.98 16.10
N ASP A 12 -2.31 1.26 15.24
CA ASP A 12 -0.84 1.26 15.17
C ASP A 12 -0.31 2.02 13.94
N LEU A 13 -1.18 2.74 13.22
CA LEU A 13 -0.79 3.46 12.01
C LEU A 13 0.08 4.69 12.35
N PRO A 14 1.27 4.83 11.77
CA PRO A 14 2.09 6.02 11.94
C PRO A 14 1.36 7.31 11.51
N GLU A 15 1.53 8.40 12.26
CA GLU A 15 0.82 9.67 12.00
C GLU A 15 1.08 10.22 10.59
N ASP A 16 2.30 10.05 10.07
CA ASP A 16 2.70 10.46 8.73
C ASP A 16 2.07 9.61 7.61
N GLN A 17 1.43 8.49 7.97
CA GLN A 17 0.69 7.61 7.07
C GLN A 17 -0.83 7.72 7.22
N ALA A 18 -1.34 8.64 8.05
CA ALA A 18 -2.79 8.81 8.28
C ALA A 18 -3.60 9.05 6.99
N ALA A 19 -2.99 9.63 5.96
CA ALA A 19 -3.62 9.84 4.65
C ALA A 19 -4.06 8.53 3.96
N PHE A 20 -3.45 7.39 4.30
CA PHE A 20 -3.80 6.10 3.71
C PHE A 20 -5.16 5.55 4.18
N LEU A 21 -5.71 6.02 5.31
CA LEU A 21 -7.04 5.56 5.78
C LEU A 21 -8.14 5.95 4.79
N ALA A 22 -8.26 7.25 4.49
CA ALA A 22 -9.24 7.75 3.54
C ALA A 22 -8.99 7.23 2.12
N LEU A 23 -7.72 7.06 1.74
CA LEU A 23 -7.34 6.52 0.44
C LEU A 23 -7.76 5.06 0.28
N ASN A 24 -7.53 4.24 1.31
CA ASN A 24 -7.92 2.82 1.30
C ASN A 24 -9.45 2.69 1.23
N ASP A 25 -10.21 3.49 1.99
CA ASP A 25 -11.67 3.51 1.90
C ASP A 25 -12.16 3.89 0.49
N GLU A 26 -11.57 4.94 -0.11
CA GLU A 26 -11.94 5.39 -1.46
C GLU A 26 -11.66 4.32 -2.52
N LEU A 27 -10.46 3.73 -2.52
CA LEU A 27 -10.01 2.83 -3.57
C LEU A 27 -10.58 1.41 -3.42
N ALA A 28 -10.86 0.94 -2.19
CA ALA A 28 -11.51 -0.35 -1.97
C ALA A 28 -12.89 -0.44 -2.62
N GLN A 29 -13.61 0.69 -2.75
CA GLN A 29 -14.90 0.74 -3.43
C GLN A 29 -14.80 0.73 -4.96
N LYS A 30 -13.62 1.05 -5.52
CA LYS A 30 -13.42 1.28 -6.97
C LYS A 30 -12.61 0.19 -7.64
N TRP A 31 -11.59 -0.34 -6.96
CA TRP A 31 -10.67 -1.32 -7.53
C TRP A 31 -11.26 -2.73 -7.57
N PRO A 32 -10.87 -3.54 -8.57
CA PRO A 32 -11.29 -4.93 -8.63
C PRO A 32 -10.70 -5.75 -7.47
N VAL A 33 -11.46 -6.72 -6.98
CA VAL A 33 -11.00 -7.62 -5.91
C VAL A 33 -9.88 -8.53 -6.39
N ILE A 34 -8.75 -8.55 -5.68
CA ILE A 34 -7.66 -9.51 -5.88
C ILE A 34 -7.74 -10.62 -4.82
N THR A 35 -7.96 -11.87 -5.25
CA THR A 35 -8.13 -13.03 -4.34
C THR A 35 -7.02 -14.07 -4.46
N GLN A 36 -6.10 -13.89 -5.40
CA GLN A 36 -4.97 -14.80 -5.66
C GLN A 36 -3.67 -14.01 -5.71
N GLN A 37 -2.61 -14.61 -5.15
CA GLN A 37 -1.27 -14.05 -5.22
C GLN A 37 -0.76 -14.04 -6.67
N LYS A 38 0.00 -13.01 -7.01
CA LYS A 38 0.72 -12.85 -8.28
C LYS A 38 2.18 -12.50 -7.98
N ASP A 39 3.03 -12.59 -8.99
CA ASP A 39 4.41 -12.16 -8.87
C ASP A 39 4.48 -10.65 -8.56
N PRO A 40 5.44 -10.21 -7.73
CA PRO A 40 5.65 -8.80 -7.45
C PRO A 40 6.13 -8.05 -8.70
N PRO A 41 6.06 -6.71 -8.72
CA PRO A 41 6.68 -5.90 -9.76
C PRO A 41 8.18 -6.24 -9.92
N PRO A 42 8.74 -6.14 -11.15
CA PRO A 42 10.13 -6.53 -11.43
C PRO A 42 11.17 -5.69 -10.67
N ASP A 43 10.80 -4.48 -10.26
CA ASP A 43 11.62 -3.53 -9.52
C ASP A 43 11.26 -3.46 -8.02
N ALA A 44 10.44 -4.37 -7.50
CA ALA A 44 9.94 -4.32 -6.12
C ALA A 44 11.05 -4.20 -5.07
N ASP A 45 12.16 -4.95 -5.24
CA ASP A 45 13.31 -4.91 -4.33
C ASP A 45 14.00 -3.54 -4.32
N GLU A 46 14.02 -2.83 -5.46
CA GLU A 46 14.61 -1.49 -5.55
C GLU A 46 13.77 -0.44 -4.81
N TRP A 47 12.48 -0.71 -4.60
CA TRP A 47 11.53 0.20 -3.95
C TRP A 47 11.24 -0.15 -2.49
N LEU A 48 11.79 -1.25 -1.99
CA LEU A 48 11.69 -1.64 -0.60
C LEU A 48 12.38 -0.59 0.28
N GLY A 49 11.66 -0.10 1.31
CA GLY A 49 12.18 0.93 2.23
C GLY A 49 12.28 2.35 1.69
N LYS A 50 11.99 2.61 0.39
CA LYS A 50 11.93 3.99 -0.12
C LYS A 50 10.66 4.70 0.37
N GLU A 51 10.82 5.91 0.90
CA GLU A 51 9.76 6.79 1.39
C GLU A 51 9.11 7.62 0.28
N ASP A 52 8.03 8.35 0.63
CA ASP A 52 7.35 9.31 -0.25
C ASP A 52 6.91 8.73 -1.61
N LYS A 53 6.46 7.46 -1.59
CA LYS A 53 5.96 6.75 -2.78
C LYS A 53 4.51 7.10 -3.14
N LEU A 54 3.77 7.78 -2.26
CA LEU A 54 2.36 8.12 -2.48
C LEU A 54 2.15 8.95 -3.77
N LYS A 55 3.10 9.83 -4.12
CA LYS A 55 3.06 10.63 -5.35
C LYS A 55 3.16 9.80 -6.65
N LEU A 56 3.56 8.53 -6.55
CA LEU A 56 3.68 7.61 -7.68
C LEU A 56 2.44 6.71 -7.83
N LEU A 57 1.42 6.88 -6.99
CA LEU A 57 0.20 6.08 -7.03
C LEU A 57 -0.56 6.30 -8.35
N GLU A 58 -0.83 5.20 -9.06
CA GLU A 58 -1.74 5.15 -10.21
C GLU A 58 -3.14 4.74 -9.73
N ARG A 59 -4.19 5.42 -10.21
CA ARG A 59 -5.58 5.20 -9.80
C ARG A 59 -6.36 4.36 -10.80
#